data_AF-A0A6I3EZV3-F1
#
_entry.id   AF-A0A6I3EZV3-F1
#
_cell.length_a   1.000
_cell.length_b   1.000
_cell.length_c   1.000
_cell.angle_alpha   90.00
_cell.angle_beta   90.00
_cell.angle_gamma   90.00
#
_symmetry.space_group_name_H-M   'P 1'
#
loop_
_entity.id
_entity.type
_entity.pdbx_description
1 polymer ?
#
loop_
_entity_poly.entity_id
_entity_poly.type
_entity_poly.pdbx_seq_one_letter_code
_entity_poly.pdbx_strand_id
1 'polypeptide(L)' 'MPGAIAILVALLIFPVIAIMGTATIAAALGFLLNRDAEQRNEGSELLDVNL' A
#
# COMPACT_ATOMS: atom_id res chain seq x y z
N MET A 1 2.04 15.18 33.20
CA MET A 1 1.11 15.06 32.04
C MET A 1 1.58 14.18 30.86
N PRO A 2 2.59 13.27 30.95
CA PRO A 2 2.93 12.41 29.80
C PRO A 2 1.79 11.52 29.27
N GLY A 3 0.96 10.97 30.17
CA GLY A 3 -0.13 10.07 29.77
C GLY A 3 -1.20 10.74 28.89
N ALA A 4 -1.56 11.99 29.20
CA ALA A 4 -2.53 12.73 28.39
C ALA A 4 -2.00 13.01 26.97
N ILE A 5 -0.71 13.31 26.85
CA ILE A 5 -0.05 13.53 25.56
C ILE A 5 -0.04 12.24 24.74
N ALA A 6 0.30 11.10 25.36
CA ALA A 6 0.29 9.81 24.69
C ALA A 6 -1.10 9.44 24.15
N ILE A 7 -2.17 9.72 24.92
CA ILE A 7 -3.55 9.48 24.49
C ILE A 7 -3.92 10.33 23.29
N LEU A 8 -3.58 11.63 23.29
CA LEU A 8 -3.87 12.52 22.16
C LEU A 8 -3.16 12.09 20.88
N VAL A 9 -1.89 11.70 21.00
CA VAL A 9 -1.09 11.19 19.87
C VAL A 9 -1.71 9.91 19.32
N ALA A 10 -2.09 8.97 20.19
CA ALA A 10 -2.73 7.72 19.77
C ALA A 10 -4.07 7.98 19.06
N LEU A 11 -4.90 8.88 19.60
CA LEU A 11 -6.21 9.21 19.03
C LEU A 11 -6.10 9.82 17.63
N LEU A 12 -5.05 10.61 17.39
CA LEU A 12 -4.82 11.28 16.12
C LEU A 12 -4.22 10.35 15.05
N ILE A 13 -3.33 9.44 15.45
CA ILE A 13 -2.61 8.55 14.53
C ILE A 13 -3.42 7.28 14.20
N PHE A 14 -4.12 6.72 15.18
CA PHE A 14 -4.84 5.46 15.03
C PHE A 14 -5.83 5.41 13.85
N PRO A 15 -6.71 6.40 13.61
CA PRO A 15 -7.65 6.34 12.49
C PRO A 15 -6.95 6.31 11.13
N VAL A 16 -5.83 7.03 11.00
CA VAL A 16 -5.03 7.03 9.77
C VAL A 16 -4.45 5.65 9.52
N ILE A 17 -3.83 5.04 10.53
CA ILE A 17 -3.26 3.68 10.40
C ILE A 17 -4.36 2.65 10.11
N ALA A 18 -5.49 2.74 10.81
CA ALA A 18 -6.60 1.81 10.65
C ALA A 18 -7.18 1.83 9.23
N ILE A 19 -7.32 3.02 8.62
CA ILE A 19 -7.85 3.18 7.26
C ILE A 19 -6.79 2.82 6.20
N MET A 20 -5.52 3.16 6.44
CA MET A 20 -4.44 2.93 5.47
C MET A 20 -3.99 1.47 5.38
N GLY A 21 -4.38 0.60 6.33
CA GLY A 21 -3.96 -0.81 6.33
C GLY A 21 -4.33 -1.54 5.04
N THR A 22 -5.58 -1.41 4.59
CA THR A 22 -6.05 -2.05 3.35
C THR A 22 -5.40 -1.45 2.11
N ALA A 23 -5.24 -0.12 2.06
CA ALA A 23 -4.56 0.57 0.97
C ALA A 23 -3.09 0.12 0.84
N THR A 24 -2.40 -0.07 1.96
CA THR A 24 -1.01 -0.54 1.98
C THR A 24 -0.90 -1.96 1.43
N ILE A 25 -1.80 -2.86 1.86
CA ILE A 25 -1.83 -4.24 1.36
C ILE A 25 -2.16 -4.28 -0.14
N ALA A 26 -3.13 -3.48 -0.58
CA ALA A 26 -3.51 -3.39 -2.00
C ALA A 26 -2.35 -2.89 -2.86
N ALA A 27 -1.64 -1.85 -2.43
CA ALA A 27 -0.47 -1.33 -3.13
C ALA A 27 0.67 -2.38 -3.19
N ALA A 28 0.96 -3.05 -2.07
CA ALA A 28 1.98 -4.08 -2.02
C ALA A 28 1.65 -5.27 -2.94
N LEU A 29 0.40 -5.75 -2.89
CA LEU A 29 -0.06 -6.83 -3.77
C LEU A 29 -0.05 -6.41 -5.23
N GLY A 30 -0.56 -5.22 -5.56
CA GLY A 30 -0.55 -4.69 -6.91
C GLY A 30 0.86 -4.62 -7.49
N PHE A 31 1.83 -4.14 -6.72
CA PHE A 31 3.23 -4.11 -7.13
C PHE A 31 3.81 -5.51 -7.38
N LEU A 32 3.61 -6.44 -6.44
CA LEU A 32 4.14 -7.80 -6.54
C LEU A 32 3.54 -8.55 -7.73
N LEU A 33 2.22 -8.42 -7.93
CA LEU A 33 1.50 -9.07 -9.02
C LEU A 33 1.84 -8.45 -10.37
N ASN A 34 2.00 -7.12 -10.45
CA ASN A 34 2.43 -6.47 -11.69
C ASN A 34 3.82 -6.95 -12.14
N ARG A 35 4.77 -7.04 -11.20
CA ARG A 35 6.12 -7.54 -11.50
C ARG A 35 6.13 -8.99 -11.99
N ASP A 36 5.28 -9.84 -11.40
CA ASP A 36 5.11 -11.24 -11.85
C ASP A 36 4.44 -11.29 -13.23
N ALA A 37 3.47 -10.42 -13.51
CA ALA A 37 2.83 -10.31 -14.81
C ALA A 37 3.81 -9.87 -15.90
N GLU A 38 4.67 -8.88 -15.64
CA GLU A 38 5.72 -8.43 -16.58
C GLU A 38 6.67 -9.57 -16.97
N GLN A 39 7.18 -10.32 -15.98
CA GLN A 39 8.10 -11.45 -16.23
C GLN A 39 7.44 -12.56 -17.06
N ARG A 40 6.16 -12.85 -16.82
CA ARG A 40 5.43 -13.90 -17.56
C ARG A 40 5.12 -13.50 -18.99
N ASN A 41 5.02 -12.21 -19.26
CA ASN A 41 4.65 -11.66 -20.56
C ASN A 41 5.83 -10.98 -21.25
N GLU A 42 7.07 -11.37 -20.93
CA GLU A 42 8.27 -10.83 -21.57
C GLU A 42 8.18 -10.91 -23.10
N GLY A 43 8.38 -9.78 -23.77
CA GLY A 43 8.25 -9.64 -25.23
C GLY A 43 6.83 -9.44 -25.74
N SER A 44 5.84 -9.31 -24.85
CA SER A 44 4.47 -8.95 -25.23
C SER A 44 4.35 -7.46 -25.55
N GLU A 45 3.79 -7.14 -26.71
CA GLU A 45 3.41 -5.78 -27.13
C GLU A 45 2.40 -5.11 -26.17
N LEU A 46 1.72 -5.89 -25.32
CA LEU A 46 0.78 -5.39 -24.33
C LEU A 46 1.47 -4.71 -23.14
N LEU A 47 2.75 -5.01 -22.91
CA LEU A 47 3.53 -4.34 -21.85
C LEU A 47 3.76 -2.85 -22.17
N ASP A 48 3.90 -2.50 -23.45
CA ASP A 48 4.17 -1.13 -23.89
C ASP A 48 2.98 -0.17 -23.66
N VAL A 49 1.77 -0.74 -23.50
CA VAL A 49 0.52 0.01 -23.29
C VAL A 49 -0.04 -0.14 -21.87
N ASN A 50 0.68 -0.83 -20.99
CA ASN A 50 0.29 -0.99 -19.59
C ASN A 50 0.74 0.24 -18.78
N LEU A 51 -0.16 1.22 -18.64
CA LEU A 51 0.03 2.47 -17.87
C LEU A 51 -0.32 2.32 -16.39
#